data_AF-A0AA97MEE3-F1
#
_entry.id   AF-A0AA97MEE3-F1
#
_cell.length_a   1.000
_cell.length_b   1.000
_cell.length_c   1.000
_cell.angle_alpha   90.00
_cell.angle_beta   90.00
_cell.angle_gamma   90.00
#
_symmetry.space_group_name_H-M   'P 1'
#
loop_
_entity.id
_entity.type
_entity.pdbx_description
1 polymer ?
#
loop_
_entity_poly.entity_id
_entity_poly.type
_entity_poly.pdbx_seq_one_letter_code
_entity_poly.pdbx_strand_id
1 'polypeptide(L)'
;RYEKREDFAVVMQPFFRNTLFPLDSTSKPDLSFFAADCFHFSVRGYAEMAMALWNNMLEPVGEKQTYNNFTHDRSKLKCPNPEKPFLFTRRNSGFGNSDLNLEKTEPSVPYWAVIVAAVAGVLVGSL
;
A
#
# COMPACT_ATOMS: atom_id res chain seq x y z
N ARG A 1 7.07 -7.79 -9.43
CA ARG A 1 7.37 -6.41 -8.94
C ARG A 1 6.24 -5.50 -9.39
N TYR A 2 5.57 -4.85 -8.44
CA TYR A 2 4.49 -3.87 -8.71
C TYR A 2 5.12 -2.49 -9.05
N GLU A 3 4.34 -1.53 -9.55
CA GLU A 3 4.81 -0.15 -9.91
C GLU A 3 5.70 -0.01 -11.16
N LYS A 4 5.77 -1.02 -12.04
CA LYS A 4 6.51 -0.93 -13.32
C LYS A 4 5.87 -0.01 -14.37
N ARG A 5 4.57 0.22 -14.25
CA ARG A 5 3.80 1.06 -15.19
C ARG A 5 3.36 2.33 -14.50
N GLU A 6 3.15 3.38 -15.27
CA GLU A 6 2.71 4.68 -14.74
C GLU A 6 1.20 4.75 -14.47
N ASP A 7 0.44 3.82 -15.04
CA ASP A 7 -1.02 3.72 -14.96
C ASP A 7 -1.51 2.77 -13.84
N PHE A 8 -0.60 2.22 -13.04
CA PHE A 8 -0.93 1.22 -12.04
C PHE A 8 -0.15 1.43 -10.74
N ALA A 9 -0.88 1.54 -9.63
CA ALA A 9 -0.32 1.68 -8.30
C ALA A 9 -0.89 0.60 -7.35
N VAL A 10 -0.05 0.14 -6.43
CA VAL A 10 -0.46 -0.73 -5.31
C VAL A 10 -0.23 0.04 -4.03
N VAL A 11 -1.28 0.20 -3.23
CA VAL A 11 -1.23 1.00 -2.00
C VAL A 11 -1.85 0.18 -0.87
N MET A 12 -1.06 -0.05 0.17
CA MET A 12 -1.54 -0.72 1.38
C MET A 12 -2.39 0.24 2.21
N GLN A 13 -3.52 -0.25 2.72
CA GLN A 13 -4.44 0.50 3.57
C GLN A 13 -4.40 -0.11 4.99
N PRO A 14 -3.63 0.46 5.91
CA PRO A 14 -3.27 -0.20 7.16
C PRO A 14 -4.33 -0.10 8.28
N PHE A 15 -5.57 0.28 7.99
CA PHE A 15 -6.64 0.48 8.98
C PHE A 15 -7.07 -0.77 9.78
N PHE A 16 -6.39 -1.91 9.62
CA PHE A 16 -6.54 -3.11 10.46
C PHE A 16 -5.36 -3.37 11.40
N ARG A 17 -4.23 -2.66 11.27
CA ARG A 17 -3.00 -2.99 12.01
C ARG A 17 -3.17 -2.87 13.53
N ASN A 18 -3.80 -1.80 13.98
CA ASN A 18 -3.99 -1.45 15.38
C ASN A 18 -5.49 -1.38 15.73
N THR A 19 -6.30 -2.18 15.06
CA THR A 19 -7.76 -2.15 15.21
C THR A 19 -8.21 -3.11 16.28
N LEU A 20 -8.94 -2.59 17.26
CA LEU A 20 -9.61 -3.36 18.29
C LEU A 20 -11.12 -3.30 18.05
N PHE A 21 -11.80 -4.42 18.24
CA PHE A 21 -13.27 -4.45 18.13
C PHE A 21 -13.90 -3.68 19.28
N PRO A 22 -14.99 -2.92 19.02
CA PRO A 22 -15.66 -2.15 20.03
C PRO A 22 -16.35 -3.07 21.03
N LEU A 23 -16.45 -2.59 22.27
CA LEU A 23 -17.21 -3.24 23.32
C LEU A 23 -18.63 -2.67 23.38
N ASP A 24 -19.59 -3.51 23.73
CA ASP A 24 -20.97 -3.13 24.03
C ASP A 24 -21.08 -2.48 25.42
N SER A 25 -22.31 -2.10 25.81
CA SER A 25 -22.60 -1.50 27.11
C SER A 25 -22.31 -2.43 28.31
N THR A 26 -22.08 -3.71 28.06
CA THR A 26 -21.73 -4.72 29.07
C THR A 26 -20.25 -5.08 29.07
N SER A 27 -19.41 -4.31 28.35
CA SER A 27 -17.97 -4.55 28.21
C SER A 27 -17.61 -5.87 27.51
N LYS A 28 -18.51 -6.42 26.69
CA LYS A 28 -18.25 -7.58 25.82
C LYS A 28 -18.08 -7.13 24.37
N PRO A 29 -17.46 -7.93 23.48
CA PRO A 29 -17.40 -7.59 22.06
C PRO A 29 -18.79 -7.29 21.50
N ASP A 30 -18.97 -6.14 20.85
CA ASP A 30 -20.24 -5.76 20.21
C ASP A 30 -20.44 -6.63 18.95
N LEU A 31 -21.23 -7.68 19.11
CA LEU A 31 -21.52 -8.64 18.04
C LEU A 31 -22.39 -8.04 16.91
N SER A 32 -22.96 -6.84 17.07
CA SER A 32 -23.76 -6.20 16.01
C SER A 32 -22.94 -5.81 14.77
N PHE A 33 -21.61 -5.79 14.88
CA PHE A 33 -20.69 -5.61 13.75
C PHE A 33 -20.46 -6.90 12.94
N PHE A 34 -20.94 -8.04 13.42
CA PHE A 34 -20.80 -9.35 12.78
C PHE A 34 -22.16 -9.88 12.28
N ALA A 35 -22.11 -10.71 11.25
CA ALA A 35 -23.25 -11.43 10.72
C ALA A 35 -23.70 -12.55 11.68
N ALA A 36 -24.76 -13.27 11.31
CA ALA A 36 -25.32 -14.33 12.14
C ALA A 36 -24.36 -15.50 12.43
N ASP A 37 -23.31 -15.66 11.62
CA ASP A 37 -22.26 -16.66 11.81
C ASP A 37 -21.13 -16.20 12.76
N CYS A 38 -21.22 -14.96 13.28
CA CYS A 38 -20.23 -14.35 14.16
C CYS A 38 -18.81 -14.25 13.55
N PHE A 39 -18.67 -14.39 12.23
CA PHE A 39 -17.39 -14.38 11.54
C PHE A 39 -17.34 -13.30 10.46
N HIS A 40 -18.33 -13.27 9.57
CA HIS A 40 -18.40 -12.23 8.56
C HIS A 40 -18.84 -10.92 9.20
N PHE A 41 -18.44 -9.79 8.61
CA PHE A 41 -18.99 -8.51 9.03
C PHE A 41 -20.47 -8.41 8.65
N SER A 42 -21.26 -7.80 9.52
CA SER A 42 -22.60 -7.35 9.15
C SER A 42 -22.52 -6.15 8.21
N VAL A 43 -23.66 -5.70 7.69
CA VAL A 43 -23.77 -4.43 6.94
C VAL A 43 -23.16 -3.27 7.74
N ARG A 44 -23.35 -3.28 9.06
CA ARG A 44 -22.79 -2.30 9.99
C ARG A 44 -21.25 -2.39 10.02
N GLY A 45 -20.68 -3.59 10.19
CA GLY A 45 -19.23 -3.81 10.12
C GLY A 45 -18.61 -3.39 8.79
N TYR A 46 -19.19 -3.82 7.67
CA TYR A 46 -18.72 -3.42 6.34
C TYR A 46 -18.77 -1.91 6.12
N ALA A 47 -19.80 -1.22 6.63
CA ALA A 47 -19.88 0.23 6.52
C ALA A 47 -18.73 0.94 7.24
N GLU A 48 -18.32 0.45 8.42
CA GLU A 48 -17.15 0.97 9.13
C GLU A 48 -15.84 0.70 8.37
N MET A 49 -15.70 -0.48 7.77
CA MET A 49 -14.51 -0.81 6.96
C MET A 49 -14.42 0.05 5.70
N ALA A 50 -15.55 0.29 5.04
CA ALA A 50 -15.61 1.14 3.85
C ALA A 50 -15.23 2.59 4.18
N MET A 51 -15.69 3.13 5.31
CA MET A 51 -15.29 4.47 5.76
C MET A 51 -13.81 4.55 6.09
N ALA A 52 -13.26 3.56 6.78
CA ALA A 52 -11.82 3.53 7.08
C ALA A 52 -10.98 3.46 5.80
N LEU A 53 -11.36 2.61 4.84
CA LEU A 53 -10.73 2.54 3.51
C LEU A 53 -10.80 3.89 2.78
N TRP A 54 -11.97 4.52 2.71
CA TRP A 54 -12.16 5.82 2.07
C TRP A 54 -11.23 6.88 2.66
N ASN A 55 -11.22 7.00 3.98
CA ASN A 55 -10.36 7.94 4.68
C ASN A 55 -8.87 7.67 4.41
N ASN A 56 -8.46 6.40 4.44
CA ASN A 56 -7.10 5.97 4.12
C ASN A 56 -6.68 6.28 2.67
N MET A 57 -7.59 6.24 1.69
CA MET A 57 -7.29 6.64 0.31
C MET A 57 -7.06 8.16 0.17
N LEU A 58 -7.58 8.96 1.11
CA LEU A 58 -7.40 10.42 1.19
C LEU A 58 -6.23 10.85 2.09
N GLU A 59 -5.42 9.90 2.56
CA GLU A 59 -4.23 10.15 3.39
C GLU A 59 -2.94 9.78 2.65
N PRO A 60 -1.88 10.59 2.73
CA PRO A 60 -0.57 10.27 2.15
C PRO A 60 -0.03 8.92 2.64
N VAL A 61 0.65 8.17 1.76
CA VAL A 61 1.44 6.99 2.15
C VAL A 61 2.49 7.40 3.18
N GLY A 62 2.57 6.66 4.29
CA GLY A 62 3.39 7.01 5.46
C GLY A 62 2.60 7.68 6.59
N GLU A 63 1.48 8.33 6.25
CA GLU A 63 0.61 9.06 7.20
C GLU A 63 -0.79 8.42 7.33
N LYS A 64 -0.98 7.26 6.70
CA LYS A 64 -2.27 6.55 6.73
C LYS A 64 -2.63 6.08 8.13
N GLN A 65 -3.89 6.29 8.51
CA GLN A 65 -4.47 5.80 9.75
C GLN A 65 -4.37 4.27 9.82
N THR A 66 -3.93 3.76 10.97
CA THR A 66 -3.61 2.33 11.18
C THR A 66 -4.66 1.57 12.01
N TYR A 67 -5.75 2.24 12.35
CA TYR A 67 -6.84 1.69 13.17
C TYR A 67 -8.20 2.02 12.54
N ASN A 68 -9.25 1.29 12.92
CA ASN A 68 -10.62 1.64 12.58
C ASN A 68 -11.33 2.27 13.80
N ASN A 69 -12.07 3.35 13.56
CA ASN A 69 -12.96 3.93 14.57
C ASN A 69 -14.37 3.38 14.34
N PHE A 70 -14.85 2.50 15.22
CA PHE A 70 -16.15 1.84 15.10
C PHE A 70 -17.35 2.67 15.65
N THR A 71 -17.20 3.96 15.91
CA THR A 71 -18.36 4.79 16.28
C THR A 71 -19.34 4.91 15.11
N HIS A 72 -20.65 4.87 15.35
CA HIS A 72 -21.68 5.10 14.31
C HIS A 72 -21.86 6.57 13.95
N ASP A 73 -20.76 7.31 13.88
CA ASP A 73 -20.75 8.70 13.46
C ASP A 73 -20.27 8.80 12.01
N ARG A 74 -21.11 9.34 11.14
CA ARG A 74 -20.78 9.57 9.72
C ARG A 74 -19.98 10.84 9.48
N SER A 75 -19.86 11.72 10.48
CA SER A 75 -19.07 12.95 10.39
C SER A 75 -17.57 12.69 10.19
N LYS A 76 -17.10 11.49 10.55
CA LYS A 76 -15.70 11.06 10.38
C LYS A 76 -15.28 10.81 8.93
N LEU A 77 -16.21 10.81 7.98
CA LEU A 77 -15.89 10.69 6.57
C LEU A 77 -15.08 11.91 6.11
N LYS A 78 -13.88 11.66 5.60
CA LYS A 78 -13.05 12.72 5.04
C LYS A 78 -13.61 13.16 3.69
N CYS A 79 -13.74 14.47 3.52
CA CYS A 79 -14.05 15.07 2.24
C CYS A 79 -12.77 15.25 1.42
N PRO A 80 -12.82 15.10 0.09
CA PRO A 80 -11.71 15.46 -0.80
C PRO A 80 -11.30 16.93 -0.60
N ASN A 81 -10.00 17.22 -0.63
CA ASN A 81 -9.47 18.58 -0.58
C ASN A 81 -9.19 19.05 -2.03
N PRO A 82 -9.70 20.22 -2.47
CA PRO A 82 -9.37 20.80 -3.78
C PRO A 82 -7.86 20.95 -4.05
N GLU A 83 -7.04 21.16 -3.03
CA GLU A 83 -5.58 21.25 -3.12
C GLU A 83 -4.92 19.88 -3.36
N LYS A 84 -5.61 18.80 -3.01
CA LYS A 84 -5.17 17.40 -3.13
C LYS A 84 -6.25 16.57 -3.84
N PRO A 85 -6.47 16.79 -5.15
CA PRO A 85 -7.66 16.29 -5.86
C PRO A 85 -7.62 14.80 -6.22
N PHE A 86 -6.52 14.10 -5.93
CA PHE A 86 -6.32 12.69 -6.30
C PHE A 86 -6.18 11.80 -5.06
N LEU A 87 -6.52 10.52 -5.21
CA LEU A 87 -6.22 9.52 -4.19
C LEU A 87 -4.70 9.37 -4.00
N PHE A 88 -4.29 9.12 -2.77
CA PHE A 88 -2.89 9.03 -2.44
C PHE A 88 -2.29 7.67 -2.79
N THR A 89 -1.22 7.75 -3.59
CA THR A 89 -0.35 6.66 -4.01
C THR A 89 1.07 6.96 -3.54
N ARG A 90 1.98 5.99 -3.69
CA ARG A 90 3.40 6.19 -3.35
C ARG A 90 3.99 7.44 -4.03
N ARG A 91 3.66 7.65 -5.32
CA ARG A 91 4.22 8.73 -6.16
C ARG A 91 3.79 10.14 -5.74
N ASN A 92 2.55 10.34 -5.28
CA ASN A 92 2.02 11.66 -4.91
C ASN A 92 1.97 11.90 -3.39
N SER A 93 2.55 10.99 -2.60
CA SER A 93 2.63 11.13 -1.14
C SER A 93 3.97 11.65 -0.64
N GLY A 94 4.92 11.94 -1.54
CA GLY A 94 6.31 12.25 -1.16
C GLY A 94 7.08 11.06 -0.57
N PHE A 95 6.45 9.89 -0.49
CA PHE A 95 7.03 8.66 0.02
C PHE A 95 7.87 7.97 -1.06
N GLY A 96 9.20 8.04 -0.95
CA GLY A 96 10.11 7.32 -1.84
C GLY A 96 10.69 8.11 -3.01
N ASN A 97 10.80 9.45 -2.92
CA ASN A 97 11.68 10.21 -3.83
C ASN A 97 13.15 9.73 -3.78
N SER A 98 13.52 9.00 -2.71
CA SER A 98 14.81 8.35 -2.55
C SER A 98 14.95 7.03 -3.34
N ASP A 99 13.85 6.29 -3.56
CA ASP A 99 13.89 4.94 -4.14
C ASP A 99 13.77 4.93 -5.67
N LEU A 100 13.16 5.97 -6.26
CA LEU A 100 13.07 6.12 -7.72
C LEU A 100 14.44 6.40 -8.37
N ASN A 101 15.45 6.79 -7.58
CA ASN A 101 16.83 6.91 -8.04
C ASN A 101 17.64 5.61 -7.92
N LEU A 102 17.09 4.54 -7.33
CA LEU A 102 17.83 3.30 -7.05
C LEU A 102 17.65 2.19 -8.10
N GLU A 103 16.86 2.40 -9.15
CA GLU A 103 16.65 1.38 -10.19
C GLU A 103 16.83 1.95 -11.61
N LYS A 104 18.06 2.39 -11.91
CA LYS A 104 18.60 2.28 -13.26
C LYS A 104 20.13 2.10 -13.27
N THR A 105 20.62 1.22 -12.42
CA THR A 105 21.94 0.61 -12.63
C THR A 105 21.73 -0.89 -12.79
N GLU A 106 21.08 -1.29 -13.90
CA GLU A 106 21.42 -2.61 -14.41
C GLU A 106 22.93 -2.57 -14.72
N PRO A 107 23.74 -3.52 -14.23
CA PRO A 107 25.14 -3.56 -14.57
C PRO A 107 25.23 -3.83 -16.08
N SER A 108 25.42 -2.77 -16.86
CA SER A 108 25.71 -2.88 -18.28
C SER A 108 27.09 -3.49 -18.40
N VAL A 109 27.15 -4.82 -18.57
CA VAL A 109 28.40 -5.48 -18.94
C VAL A 109 28.84 -4.87 -20.27
N PRO A 110 29.95 -4.12 -20.29
CA PRO A 110 30.30 -3.36 -21.47
C PRO A 110 30.73 -4.33 -22.57
N TYR A 111 30.31 -4.06 -23.81
CA TYR A 111 30.48 -4.97 -24.94
C TYR A 111 31.93 -5.46 -25.15
N TRP A 112 32.92 -4.61 -24.81
CA TRP A 112 34.34 -4.97 -24.86
C TRP A 112 34.71 -6.13 -23.92
N ALA A 113 34.02 -6.31 -22.79
CA ALA A 113 34.28 -7.42 -21.87
C ALA A 113 33.97 -8.78 -22.51
N VAL A 114 32.95 -8.83 -23.37
CA VAL A 114 32.60 -10.04 -24.16
C VAL A 114 33.67 -10.33 -25.20
N ILE A 115 34.18 -9.29 -25.86
CA ILE A 115 35.26 -9.42 -26.85
C ILE A 115 36.55 -9.93 -26.19
N VAL A 116 36.95 -9.33 -25.06
CA VAL A 116 38.17 -9.73 -24.35
C VAL A 116 38.07 -11.18 -23.87
N ALA A 117 36.93 -11.61 -23.33
CA ALA A 117 36.72 -12.99 -22.91
C ALA A 117 36.80 -13.97 -24.08
N ALA A 118 36.23 -13.63 -25.24
CA ALA A 118 36.28 -14.48 -26.43
C ALA A 118 37.71 -14.61 -26.99
N VAL A 119 38.45 -13.51 -27.09
CA VAL A 119 39.85 -13.52 -27.59
C VAL A 119 40.77 -14.29 -26.65
N ALA A 120 40.64 -14.05 -25.33
CA ALA A 120 41.44 -14.78 -24.34
C ALA A 120 41.14 -16.29 -24.38
N GLY A 121 39.87 -16.68 -24.52
CA GLY A 121 39.47 -18.09 -24.64
C GLY A 121 40.06 -18.77 -25.88
N VAL A 122 40.10 -18.09 -27.03
CA VAL A 122 40.70 -18.61 -28.26
C VAL A 122 42.21 -18.80 -28.11
N LEU A 123 42.90 -17.87 -27.48
CA LEU A 123 44.36 -17.95 -27.26
C LEU A 123 44.74 -19.07 -26.29
N VAL A 124 43.96 -19.29 -25.24
CA VAL A 124 44.19 -20.38 -24.28
C VAL A 124 43.84 -21.75 -24.88
N GLY A 125 42.83 -21.83 -25.74
CA GLY A 125 42.43 -23.08 -26.41
C GLY A 125 43.28 -23.49 -27.61
N SER A 126 44.21 -22.62 -28.04
CA SER A 126 45.10 -22.87 -29.20
C SER A 126 46.54 -23.21 -28.80
N LEU A 127 46.80 -23.43 -27.50
CA LEU A 127 48.10 -23.85 -26.96
C LEU A 127 48.12 -25.36 -26.66
#